data_AF-A0A2K9NQW1-F1
#
_entry.id   AF-A0A2K9NQW1-F1
#
_cell.length_a   1.000
_cell.length_b   1.000
_cell.length_c   1.000
_cell.angle_alpha   90.00
_cell.angle_beta   90.00
_cell.angle_gamma   90.00
#
_symmetry.space_group_name_H-M   'P 1'
#
loop_
_entity.id
_entity.type
_entity.pdbx_description
1 polymer ?
#
loop_
_entity_poly.entity_id
_entity_poly.type
_entity_poly.pdbx_seq_one_letter_code
_entity_poly.pdbx_strand_id
1 'polypeptide(L)'
;MKTFLLLLPMVLSTAFAAPQSKVISTKDLEKIETEVQSKLQSSLVDDKKKFFVNLLAGRELYQYRFYDKSKKYYQDAIKLNVKENKAEAYINLMAIALNDKDQAELKAGYEAAKKYFADNSKYKTQDIEYYLSAIEKSLSGKGEVPGFYGYFAEESNLIELIKNKEFEKGLSAINPDAIKQSQDSFNIIAYDTLNVAVNKKNVKELYCAPEYKKYPNAYTYSIILCGLLSDYLKQGKFDQKKLARAQTYFKEENQEKKYLLEAVEGIK
;
A
#
# COMPACT_ATOMS: atom_id res chain seq x y z
N MET A 1 -48.63 -45.23 7.45
CA MET A 1 -47.71 -44.18 7.92
C MET A 1 -46.39 -44.34 7.18
N LYS A 2 -46.09 -43.45 6.22
CA LYS A 2 -44.81 -43.41 5.50
C LYS A 2 -44.10 -42.13 5.92
N THR A 3 -43.02 -42.28 6.67
CA THR A 3 -42.19 -41.19 7.20
C THR A 3 -41.34 -40.65 6.06
N PHE A 4 -41.68 -39.47 5.53
CA PHE A 4 -40.85 -38.74 4.59
C PHE A 4 -39.87 -37.87 5.40
N LEU A 5 -38.65 -38.38 5.59
CA LEU A 5 -37.55 -37.64 6.18
C LEU A 5 -37.00 -36.70 5.09
N LEU A 6 -37.48 -35.45 5.07
CA LEU A 6 -36.98 -34.42 4.16
C LEU A 6 -35.69 -33.84 4.74
N LEU A 7 -34.57 -34.29 4.17
CA LEU A 7 -33.22 -33.75 4.36
C LEU A 7 -33.21 -32.24 4.07
N LEU A 8 -32.88 -31.46 5.09
CA LEU A 8 -32.57 -30.04 4.99
C LEU A 8 -31.15 -29.91 4.43
N PRO A 9 -30.91 -29.33 3.24
CA PRO A 9 -29.56 -28.93 2.88
C PRO A 9 -29.26 -27.63 3.62
N MET A 10 -28.56 -27.72 4.75
CA MET A 10 -27.82 -26.56 5.26
C MET A 10 -26.76 -26.23 4.23
N VAL A 11 -27.05 -25.22 3.41
CA VAL A 11 -26.08 -24.51 2.60
C VAL A 11 -25.08 -23.90 3.59
N LEU A 12 -23.95 -24.57 3.79
CA LEU A 12 -22.78 -23.99 4.40
C LEU A 12 -22.30 -22.86 3.48
N SER A 13 -22.66 -21.64 3.83
CA SER A 13 -22.16 -20.39 3.24
C SER A 13 -20.71 -20.17 3.65
N THR A 14 -19.78 -20.99 3.12
CA THR A 14 -18.33 -20.74 3.23
C THR A 14 -17.85 -19.93 2.03
N ALA A 15 -18.32 -18.69 1.88
CA ALA A 15 -17.93 -17.84 0.75
C ALA A 15 -17.76 -16.37 1.14
N PHE A 16 -17.12 -16.10 2.28
CA PHE A 16 -16.43 -14.84 2.55
C PHE A 16 -15.21 -15.08 3.45
N ALA A 17 -14.34 -16.00 3.06
CA ALA A 17 -12.95 -15.88 3.46
C ALA A 17 -12.31 -14.88 2.49
N ALA A 18 -12.18 -13.63 2.93
CA ALA A 18 -11.20 -12.71 2.33
C ALA A 18 -9.88 -13.49 2.13
N PRO A 19 -9.15 -13.29 1.03
CA PRO A 19 -7.90 -14.01 0.79
C PRO A 19 -7.05 -13.86 2.04
N GLN A 20 -6.85 -14.97 2.76
CA GLN A 20 -6.06 -14.98 3.98
C GLN A 20 -4.71 -14.38 3.60
N SER A 21 -4.40 -13.20 4.17
CA SER A 21 -3.05 -12.63 4.14
C SER A 21 -2.08 -13.78 4.34
N LYS A 22 -1.23 -14.06 3.36
CA LYS A 22 -0.33 -15.21 3.34
C LYS A 22 0.32 -15.33 4.72
N VAL A 23 -0.10 -16.31 5.51
CA VAL A 23 0.47 -16.56 6.84
C VAL A 23 1.89 -17.02 6.58
N ILE A 24 2.87 -16.15 6.81
CA ILE A 24 4.27 -16.54 6.65
C ILE A 24 4.66 -17.48 7.79
N SER A 25 5.54 -18.44 7.48
CA SER A 25 5.99 -19.38 8.50
C SER A 25 6.91 -18.68 9.51
N THR A 26 7.07 -19.27 10.70
CA THR A 26 8.07 -18.82 11.68
C THR A 26 9.49 -18.80 11.09
N LYS A 27 9.79 -19.71 10.16
CA LYS A 27 11.06 -19.75 9.43
C LYS A 27 11.24 -18.56 8.49
N ASP A 28 10.18 -18.12 7.83
CA ASP A 28 10.23 -16.91 6.97
C ASP A 28 10.42 -15.65 7.82
N LEU A 29 9.79 -15.61 9.00
CA LEU A 29 10.01 -14.53 9.98
C LEU A 29 11.47 -14.47 10.46
N GLU A 30 12.06 -15.61 10.85
CA GLU A 30 13.47 -15.70 11.25
C GLU A 30 14.41 -15.23 10.14
N LYS A 31 14.08 -15.56 8.88
CA LYS A 31 14.83 -15.11 7.71
C LYS A 31 14.77 -13.58 7.57
N ILE A 32 13.57 -12.99 7.63
CA ILE A 32 13.38 -11.53 7.58
C ILE A 32 14.19 -10.85 8.68
N GLU A 33 14.10 -11.33 9.92
CA GLU A 33 14.85 -10.74 11.03
C GLU A 33 16.36 -10.89 10.88
N THR A 34 16.83 -12.05 10.42
CA THR A 34 18.27 -12.28 10.16
C THR A 34 18.79 -11.31 9.10
N GLU A 35 18.05 -11.13 8.01
CA GLU A 35 18.41 -10.19 6.95
C GLU A 35 18.43 -8.74 7.46
N VAL A 36 17.42 -8.33 8.24
CA VAL A 36 17.36 -6.99 8.84
C VAL A 36 18.53 -6.77 9.80
N GLN A 37 18.82 -7.71 10.69
CA GLN A 37 19.93 -7.59 11.64
C GLN A 37 21.29 -7.54 10.93
N SER A 38 21.49 -8.35 9.89
CA SER A 38 22.73 -8.31 9.10
C SER A 38 22.95 -6.94 8.45
N LYS A 39 21.86 -6.28 7.98
CA LYS A 39 21.93 -4.93 7.44
C LYS A 39 22.21 -3.90 8.53
N LEU A 40 21.58 -4.00 9.70
CA LEU A 40 21.78 -3.06 10.81
C LEU A 40 23.17 -3.14 11.44
N GLN A 41 23.78 -4.33 11.47
CA GLN A 41 25.09 -4.58 12.07
C GLN A 41 26.26 -4.24 11.13
N SER A 42 26.01 -3.99 9.85
CA SER A 42 27.04 -3.60 8.90
C SER A 42 27.62 -2.23 9.26
N SER A 43 28.95 -2.16 9.39
CA SER A 43 29.69 -0.92 9.69
C SER A 43 29.58 0.16 8.61
N LEU A 44 28.99 -0.17 7.45
CA LEU A 44 28.76 0.73 6.31
C LEU A 44 27.39 1.43 6.34
N VAL A 45 26.59 1.19 7.38
CA VAL A 45 25.21 1.69 7.49
C VAL A 45 25.18 2.87 8.45
N ASP A 46 25.07 4.07 7.88
CA ASP A 46 24.81 5.30 8.62
C ASP A 46 23.40 5.33 9.23
N ASP A 47 23.14 6.28 10.12
CA ASP A 47 21.85 6.36 10.84
C ASP A 47 20.65 6.58 9.90
N LYS A 48 20.85 7.25 8.76
CA LYS A 48 19.81 7.41 7.74
C LYS A 48 19.44 6.07 7.11
N LYS A 49 20.42 5.24 6.77
CA LYS A 49 20.15 3.89 6.25
C LYS A 49 19.54 2.99 7.33
N LYS A 50 20.01 3.06 8.58
CA LYS A 50 19.39 2.33 9.70
C LYS A 50 17.91 2.71 9.87
N PHE A 51 17.60 4.00 9.71
CA PHE A 51 16.24 4.50 9.78
C PHE A 51 15.33 3.84 8.75
N PHE A 52 15.74 3.81 7.48
CA PHE A 52 14.96 3.16 6.43
C PHE A 52 14.87 1.64 6.60
N VAL A 53 15.95 0.98 7.04
CA VAL A 53 15.92 -0.47 7.31
C VAL A 53 14.92 -0.79 8.42
N ASN A 54 14.90 0.00 9.49
CA ASN A 54 13.92 -0.15 10.57
C ASN A 54 12.49 0.12 10.10
N LEU A 55 12.24 1.18 9.31
CA LEU A 55 10.89 1.43 8.76
C LEU A 55 10.40 0.26 7.90
N LEU A 56 11.24 -0.23 6.98
CA LEU A 56 10.90 -1.35 6.10
C LEU A 56 10.62 -2.63 6.89
N ALA A 57 11.45 -2.93 7.89
CA ALA A 57 11.23 -4.08 8.77
C ALA A 57 9.92 -3.95 9.57
N GLY A 58 9.65 -2.76 10.12
CA GLY A 58 8.40 -2.45 10.81
C GLY A 58 7.18 -2.69 9.92
N ARG A 59 7.23 -2.21 8.67
CA ARG A 59 6.16 -2.33 7.68
C ARG A 59 5.88 -3.78 7.29
N GLU A 60 6.93 -4.50 6.92
CA GLU A 60 6.84 -5.90 6.49
C GLU A 60 6.19 -6.75 7.59
N LEU A 61 6.67 -6.60 8.83
CA LEU A 61 6.17 -7.36 9.98
C LEU A 61 4.75 -6.96 10.37
N TYR A 62 4.38 -5.68 10.21
CA TYR A 62 3.02 -5.22 10.42
C TYR A 62 2.04 -5.90 9.45
N GLN A 63 2.40 -5.99 8.17
CA GLN A 63 1.56 -6.64 7.14
C GLN A 63 1.29 -8.12 7.44
N TYR A 64 2.26 -8.80 8.05
CA TYR A 64 2.13 -10.19 8.51
C TYR A 64 1.59 -10.34 9.93
N ARG A 65 1.13 -9.25 10.55
CA ARG A 65 0.54 -9.21 11.90
C ARG A 65 1.49 -9.60 13.03
N PHE A 66 2.81 -9.49 12.83
CA PHE A 66 3.82 -9.61 13.89
C PHE A 66 4.00 -8.27 14.61
N TYR A 67 2.94 -7.81 15.27
CA TYR A 67 2.88 -6.45 15.82
C TYR A 67 3.94 -6.15 16.86
N ASP A 68 4.26 -7.09 17.77
CA ASP A 68 5.33 -6.90 18.76
C ASP A 68 6.69 -6.59 18.11
N LYS A 69 7.03 -7.33 17.05
CA LYS A 69 8.29 -7.15 16.33
C LYS A 69 8.26 -5.89 15.47
N SER A 70 7.13 -5.64 14.79
CA SER A 70 6.91 -4.42 14.01
C SER A 70 7.08 -3.15 14.86
N LYS A 71 6.45 -3.13 16.04
CA LYS A 71 6.52 -2.06 17.04
C LYS A 71 7.96 -1.77 17.44
N LYS A 72 8.76 -2.81 17.73
CA LYS A 72 10.19 -2.64 18.05
C LYS A 72 10.93 -1.85 16.96
N TYR A 73 10.76 -2.24 15.70
CA TYR A 73 11.45 -1.57 14.59
C TYR A 73 10.99 -0.13 14.39
N TYR A 74 9.70 0.18 14.53
CA TYR A 74 9.23 1.57 14.48
C TYR A 74 9.77 2.42 15.64
N GLN A 75 9.81 1.88 16.85
CA GLN A 75 10.42 2.55 18.00
C GLN A 75 11.90 2.84 17.76
N ASP A 76 12.63 1.88 17.19
CA ASP A 76 14.05 2.05 16.88
C ASP A 76 14.27 3.05 15.73
N ALA A 77 13.39 3.11 14.72
CA ALA A 77 13.41 4.16 13.70
C ALA A 77 13.21 5.56 14.31
N ILE A 78 12.30 5.73 15.25
CA ILE A 78 12.02 7.03 15.89
C ILE A 78 13.22 7.54 16.70
N LYS A 79 13.98 6.64 17.35
CA LYS A 79 15.14 6.99 18.19
C LYS A 79 16.34 7.51 17.39
N LEU A 80 16.44 7.20 16.10
CA LEU A 80 17.57 7.62 15.27
C LEU A 80 17.55 9.13 15.01
N ASN A 81 18.71 9.79 15.08
CA ASN A 81 18.83 11.24 14.87
C ASN A 81 18.98 11.58 13.38
N VAL A 82 17.85 11.55 12.66
CA VAL A 82 17.79 11.71 11.20
C VAL A 82 16.80 12.80 10.82
N LYS A 83 16.97 13.41 9.64
CA LYS A 83 16.09 14.51 9.15
C LYS A 83 14.88 13.99 8.38
N GLU A 84 14.86 12.70 8.09
CA GLU A 84 13.85 11.98 7.35
C GLU A 84 12.50 11.98 8.07
N ASN A 85 11.41 11.81 7.31
CA ASN A 85 10.05 11.85 7.83
C ASN A 85 9.73 10.61 8.67
N LYS A 86 9.47 10.80 9.96
CA LYS A 86 9.10 9.75 10.93
C LYS A 86 7.59 9.52 11.06
N ALA A 87 6.76 10.18 10.24
CA ALA A 87 5.30 10.10 10.31
C ALA A 87 4.79 8.66 10.32
N GLU A 88 5.25 7.82 9.40
CA GLU A 88 4.82 6.42 9.30
C GLU A 88 4.99 5.65 10.61
N ALA A 89 6.17 5.77 11.25
CA ALA A 89 6.45 5.08 12.50
C ALA A 89 5.50 5.52 13.62
N TYR A 90 5.26 6.83 13.77
CA TYR A 90 4.33 7.34 14.78
C TYR A 90 2.92 6.82 14.57
N ILE A 91 2.44 6.83 13.32
CA ILE A 91 1.08 6.39 13.09
C ILE A 91 0.93 4.88 13.25
N ASN A 92 1.86 4.09 12.72
CA ASN A 92 1.77 2.63 12.84
C ASN A 92 1.89 2.15 14.30
N LEU A 93 2.61 2.88 15.16
CA LEU A 93 2.60 2.60 16.61
C LEU A 93 1.21 2.80 17.24
N MET A 94 0.50 3.87 16.88
CA MET A 94 -0.89 4.06 17.34
C MET A 94 -1.83 2.98 16.76
N ALA A 95 -1.64 2.59 15.51
CA ALA A 95 -2.43 1.54 14.88
C ALA A 95 -2.23 0.17 15.57
N ILE A 96 -0.99 -0.16 15.95
CA ILE A 96 -0.67 -1.35 16.75
C ILE A 96 -1.38 -1.28 18.11
N ALA A 97 -1.25 -0.16 18.84
CA ALA A 97 -1.88 -0.01 20.15
C ALA A 97 -3.42 -0.13 20.08
N LEU A 98 -4.04 0.37 19.01
CA LEU A 98 -5.47 0.16 18.75
C LEU A 98 -5.84 -1.30 18.54
N ASN A 99 -5.06 -2.02 17.72
CA ASN A 99 -5.27 -3.45 17.48
C ASN A 99 -5.19 -4.24 18.79
N ASP A 100 -4.21 -3.91 19.63
CA ASP A 100 -3.95 -4.58 20.91
C ASP A 100 -4.94 -4.14 22.00
N LYS A 101 -5.79 -3.14 21.70
CA LYS A 101 -6.72 -2.49 22.63
C LYS A 101 -6.01 -1.89 23.85
N ASP A 102 -4.73 -1.51 23.70
CA ASP A 102 -3.94 -0.86 24.74
C ASP A 102 -4.19 0.65 24.72
N GLN A 103 -5.12 1.09 25.57
CA GLN A 103 -5.49 2.50 25.68
C GLN A 103 -4.36 3.37 26.25
N ALA A 104 -3.52 2.81 27.12
CA ALA A 104 -2.42 3.56 27.73
C ALA A 104 -1.35 3.86 26.68
N GLU A 105 -0.99 2.85 25.89
CA GLU A 105 -0.04 3.01 24.80
C GLU A 105 -0.60 3.87 23.67
N LEU A 106 -1.89 3.71 23.31
CA LEU A 106 -2.54 4.55 22.32
C LEU A 106 -2.47 6.03 22.69
N LYS A 107 -2.77 6.36 23.96
CA LYS A 107 -2.68 7.73 24.46
C LYS A 107 -1.25 8.25 24.41
N ALA A 108 -0.27 7.46 24.84
CA ALA A 108 1.14 7.87 24.78
C ALA A 108 1.62 8.10 23.33
N GLY A 109 1.25 7.20 22.41
CA GLY A 109 1.54 7.31 20.98
C GLY A 109 0.88 8.54 20.35
N TYR A 110 -0.37 8.84 20.71
CA TYR A 110 -1.09 10.02 20.25
C TYR A 110 -0.41 11.33 20.67
N GLU A 111 -0.02 11.47 21.95
CA GLU A 111 0.68 12.66 22.41
C GLU A 111 2.05 12.82 21.75
N ALA A 112 2.78 11.71 21.56
CA ALA A 112 4.06 11.73 20.85
C ALA A 112 3.91 12.12 19.37
N ALA A 113 2.89 11.60 18.69
CA ALA A 113 2.56 11.95 17.32
C ALA A 113 2.15 13.43 17.19
N LYS A 114 1.26 13.93 18.06
CA LYS A 114 0.88 15.36 18.09
C LYS A 114 2.10 16.26 18.19
N LYS A 115 3.00 15.95 19.12
CA LYS A 115 4.24 16.71 19.30
C LYS A 115 5.10 16.68 18.03
N TYR A 116 5.33 15.50 17.46
CA TYR A 116 6.10 15.37 16.22
C TYR A 116 5.53 16.21 15.07
N PHE A 117 4.21 16.16 14.85
CA PHE A 117 3.56 16.92 13.76
C PHE A 117 3.43 18.42 14.05
N ALA A 118 3.43 18.84 15.32
CA ALA A 118 3.55 20.25 15.67
C ALA A 118 4.95 20.77 15.30
N ASP A 119 6.00 20.00 15.61
CA ASP A 119 7.40 20.34 15.30
C ASP A 119 7.73 20.18 13.80
N ASN A 120 6.94 19.37 13.06
CA ASN A 120 7.17 19.01 11.66
C ASN A 120 5.91 19.16 10.80
N SER A 121 5.31 20.35 10.83
CA SER A 121 4.02 20.65 10.17
C SER A 121 3.97 20.30 8.68
N LYS A 122 5.09 20.36 7.96
CA LYS A 122 5.20 19.95 6.54
C LYS A 122 4.81 18.48 6.28
N TYR A 123 4.83 17.62 7.30
CA TYR A 123 4.44 16.21 7.19
C TYR A 123 3.03 15.95 7.70
N LYS A 124 2.32 16.98 8.16
CA LYS A 124 0.95 16.88 8.68
C LYS A 124 -0.04 17.10 7.52
N THR A 125 -0.30 16.03 6.78
CA THR A 125 -1.30 16.03 5.70
C THR A 125 -2.73 16.03 6.26
N GLN A 126 -3.71 16.35 5.42
CA GLN A 126 -5.14 16.30 5.81
C GLN A 126 -5.55 14.91 6.33
N ASP A 127 -5.03 13.83 5.73
CA ASP A 127 -5.31 12.46 6.17
C ASP A 127 -4.75 12.17 7.57
N ILE A 128 -3.56 12.67 7.87
CA ILE A 128 -2.96 12.58 9.21
C ILE A 128 -3.78 13.39 10.21
N GLU A 129 -4.23 14.59 9.84
CA GLU A 129 -5.09 15.40 10.71
C GLU A 129 -6.43 14.71 11.01
N TYR A 130 -7.07 14.16 9.98
CA TYR A 130 -8.29 13.39 10.13
C TYR A 130 -8.07 12.19 11.05
N TYR A 131 -6.99 11.43 10.85
CA TYR A 131 -6.67 10.28 11.68
C TYR A 131 -6.41 10.67 13.14
N LEU A 132 -5.57 11.68 13.39
CA LEU A 132 -5.31 12.18 14.75
C LEU A 132 -6.59 12.67 15.43
N SER A 133 -7.50 13.31 14.69
CA SER A 133 -8.80 13.72 15.23
C SER A 133 -9.68 12.51 15.59
N ALA A 134 -9.67 11.45 14.78
CA ALA A 134 -10.41 10.23 15.08
C ALA A 134 -9.86 9.51 16.33
N ILE A 135 -8.53 9.46 16.48
CA ILE A 135 -7.86 8.93 17.69
C ILE A 135 -8.27 9.74 18.93
N GLU A 136 -8.22 11.07 18.85
CA GLU A 136 -8.59 11.96 19.96
C GLU A 136 -10.04 11.74 20.41
N LYS A 137 -10.96 11.63 19.45
CA LYS A 137 -12.36 11.31 19.72
C LYS A 137 -12.46 9.95 20.41
N SER A 138 -11.81 8.92 19.89
CA SER A 138 -11.86 7.56 20.47
C SER A 138 -11.32 7.52 21.90
N LEU A 139 -10.19 8.20 22.17
CA LEU A 139 -9.62 8.35 23.52
C LEU A 139 -10.57 9.07 24.49
N SER A 140 -11.46 9.92 23.99
CA SER A 140 -12.54 10.57 24.77
C SER A 140 -13.79 9.69 24.97
N GLY A 141 -13.74 8.43 24.54
CA GLY A 141 -14.87 7.50 24.55
C GLY A 141 -15.90 7.78 23.46
N LYS A 142 -15.55 8.54 22.42
CA LYS A 142 -16.46 8.96 21.35
C LYS A 142 -15.97 8.49 19.99
N GLY A 143 -16.81 7.75 19.27
CA GLY A 143 -16.55 7.37 17.89
C GLY A 143 -15.50 6.26 17.74
N GLU A 144 -15.50 5.69 16.54
CA GLU A 144 -14.58 4.63 16.14
C GLU A 144 -13.37 5.24 15.46
N VAL A 145 -12.19 4.66 15.68
CA VAL A 145 -11.01 5.02 14.89
C VAL A 145 -11.09 4.24 13.58
N PRO A 146 -11.12 4.92 12.41
CA PRO A 146 -10.94 4.23 11.16
C PRO A 146 -9.54 3.59 11.16
N GLY A 147 -9.39 2.39 10.60
CA GLY A 147 -8.04 1.80 10.47
C GLY A 147 -7.11 2.79 9.78
N PHE A 148 -5.94 3.07 10.37
CA PHE A 148 -4.91 3.82 9.65
C PHE A 148 -4.20 2.87 8.72
N TYR A 149 -4.31 3.14 7.45
CA TYR A 149 -3.47 2.51 6.48
C TYR A 149 -2.37 3.54 6.18
N GLY A 150 -1.18 3.39 6.77
CA GLY A 150 -0.01 4.19 6.35
C GLY A 150 0.26 4.04 4.86
N TYR A 151 -0.19 2.92 4.30
CA TYR A 151 -0.38 2.68 2.88
C TYR A 151 -1.16 3.79 2.15
N PHE A 152 -2.24 4.34 2.72
CA PHE A 152 -3.01 5.43 2.09
C PHE A 152 -2.28 6.76 2.07
N ALA A 153 -1.42 7.06 3.05
CA ALA A 153 -0.62 8.29 3.01
C ALA A 153 0.47 8.23 1.92
N GLU A 154 1.06 7.04 1.71
CA GLU A 154 1.98 6.79 0.59
C GLU A 154 1.25 6.74 -0.76
N GLU A 155 0.06 6.15 -0.81
CA GLU A 155 -0.82 6.13 -1.98
C GLU A 155 -1.26 7.56 -2.36
N SER A 156 -1.71 8.39 -1.40
CA SER A 156 -2.04 9.81 -1.64
C SER A 156 -0.85 10.57 -2.21
N ASN A 157 0.35 10.37 -1.66
CA ASN A 157 1.57 10.99 -2.20
C ASN A 157 1.90 10.49 -3.62
N LEU A 158 1.73 9.19 -3.87
CA LEU A 158 1.95 8.60 -5.19
C LEU A 158 0.94 9.11 -6.22
N ILE A 159 -0.33 9.23 -5.84
CA ILE A 159 -1.41 9.78 -6.67
C ILE A 159 -1.08 11.21 -7.07
N GLU A 160 -0.65 12.05 -6.13
CA GLU A 160 -0.27 13.43 -6.42
C GLU A 160 0.95 13.50 -7.35
N LEU A 161 1.96 12.64 -7.17
CA LEU A 161 3.08 12.54 -8.10
C LEU A 161 2.64 12.15 -9.51
N ILE A 162 1.68 11.22 -9.65
CA ILE A 162 1.12 10.82 -10.95
C ILE A 162 0.35 11.97 -11.59
N LYS A 163 -0.55 12.63 -10.85
CA LYS A 163 -1.34 13.78 -11.33
C LYS A 163 -0.45 14.94 -11.78
N ASN A 164 0.62 15.21 -11.04
CA ASN A 164 1.59 16.25 -11.34
C ASN A 164 2.62 15.84 -12.41
N LYS A 165 2.50 14.62 -12.96
CA LYS A 165 3.40 14.05 -13.97
C LYS A 165 4.86 13.93 -13.52
N GLU A 166 5.09 13.86 -12.21
CA GLU A 166 6.41 13.64 -11.60
C GLU A 166 6.76 12.14 -11.60
N PHE A 167 6.70 11.51 -12.78
CA PHE A 167 6.72 10.06 -12.92
C PHE A 167 8.01 9.41 -12.42
N GLU A 168 9.17 10.04 -12.62
CA GLU A 168 10.45 9.52 -12.12
C GLU A 168 10.49 9.47 -10.59
N LYS A 169 9.97 10.52 -9.93
CA LYS A 169 9.87 10.56 -8.47
C LYS A 169 8.90 9.52 -7.97
N GLY A 170 7.72 9.43 -8.60
CA GLY A 170 6.72 8.40 -8.29
C GLY A 170 7.29 6.99 -8.42
N LEU A 171 8.01 6.71 -9.51
CA LEU A 171 8.64 5.41 -9.72
C LEU A 171 9.71 5.11 -8.66
N SER A 172 10.53 6.11 -8.29
CA SER A 172 11.58 5.95 -7.26
C SER A 172 11.04 5.72 -5.84
N ALA A 173 9.80 6.11 -5.58
CA ALA A 173 9.13 5.92 -4.30
C ALA A 173 8.60 4.48 -4.11
N ILE A 174 8.57 3.68 -5.18
CA ILE A 174 8.04 2.31 -5.16
C ILE A 174 9.19 1.30 -5.17
N ASN A 175 9.13 0.31 -4.27
CA ASN A 175 10.03 -0.83 -4.31
C ASN A 175 9.53 -1.89 -5.33
N PRO A 176 10.20 -2.09 -6.47
CA PRO A 176 9.73 -3.00 -7.52
C PRO A 176 9.63 -4.47 -7.08
N ASP A 177 10.49 -4.91 -6.14
CA ASP A 177 10.46 -6.28 -5.64
C ASP A 177 9.23 -6.53 -4.77
N ALA A 178 8.78 -5.51 -4.04
CA ALA A 178 7.56 -5.57 -3.25
C ALA A 178 6.32 -5.64 -4.17
N ILE A 179 6.30 -4.88 -5.27
CA ILE A 179 5.18 -4.91 -6.22
C ILE A 179 5.08 -6.27 -6.92
N LYS A 180 6.21 -6.88 -7.28
CA LYS A 180 6.23 -8.19 -7.96
C LYS A 180 5.54 -9.29 -7.16
N GLN A 181 5.49 -9.15 -5.84
CA GLN A 181 4.84 -10.09 -4.92
C GLN A 181 3.47 -9.59 -4.42
N SER A 182 3.09 -8.36 -4.78
CA SER A 182 1.84 -7.74 -4.35
C SER A 182 0.63 -8.40 -5.00
N GLN A 183 -0.49 -8.41 -4.29
CA GLN A 183 -1.82 -8.72 -4.85
C GLN A 183 -2.66 -7.45 -5.04
N ASP A 184 -2.13 -6.29 -4.66
CA ASP A 184 -2.84 -5.02 -4.78
C ASP A 184 -2.79 -4.51 -6.22
N SER A 185 -3.95 -4.59 -6.88
CA SER A 185 -4.15 -4.12 -8.25
C SER A 185 -3.81 -2.65 -8.47
N PHE A 186 -3.98 -1.77 -7.46
CA PHE A 186 -3.64 -0.36 -7.57
C PHE A 186 -2.13 -0.17 -7.66
N ASN A 187 -1.40 -0.74 -6.70
CA ASN A 187 0.07 -0.65 -6.66
C ASN A 187 0.71 -1.21 -7.93
N ILE A 188 0.22 -2.36 -8.39
CA ILE A 188 0.70 -2.98 -9.62
C ILE A 188 0.49 -2.05 -10.81
N ILE A 189 -0.73 -1.52 -11.00
CA ILE A 189 -1.01 -0.68 -12.17
C ILE A 189 -0.37 0.70 -12.08
N ALA A 190 -0.23 1.27 -10.88
CA ALA A 190 0.47 2.53 -10.67
C ALA A 190 1.96 2.38 -11.00
N TYR A 191 2.61 1.32 -10.48
CA TYR A 191 3.99 1.00 -10.80
C TYR A 191 4.18 0.77 -12.30
N ASP A 192 3.37 -0.08 -12.94
CA ASP A 192 3.48 -0.36 -14.37
C ASP A 192 3.27 0.90 -15.22
N THR A 193 2.27 1.73 -14.88
CA THR A 193 2.03 3.02 -15.53
C THR A 193 3.26 3.94 -15.42
N LEU A 194 3.81 4.11 -14.22
CA LEU A 194 4.99 4.94 -13.97
C LEU A 194 6.22 4.41 -14.70
N ASN A 195 6.44 3.09 -14.65
CA ASN A 195 7.57 2.42 -15.28
C ASN A 195 7.52 2.61 -16.81
N VAL A 196 6.37 2.43 -17.45
CA VAL A 196 6.22 2.69 -18.89
C VAL A 196 6.30 4.18 -19.21
N ALA A 197 5.78 5.06 -18.35
CA ALA A 197 5.88 6.50 -18.58
C ALA A 197 7.33 7.01 -18.58
N VAL A 198 8.18 6.47 -17.71
CA VAL A 198 9.61 6.81 -17.59
C VAL A 198 10.46 6.06 -18.62
N ASN A 199 10.34 4.73 -18.66
CA ASN A 199 11.24 3.87 -19.43
C ASN A 199 10.72 3.52 -20.83
N LYS A 200 9.47 3.88 -21.15
CA LYS A 200 8.86 3.69 -22.48
C LYS A 200 8.95 2.23 -22.93
N LYS A 201 9.32 2.00 -24.20
CA LYS A 201 9.51 0.67 -24.79
C LYS A 201 10.66 -0.15 -24.18
N ASN A 202 11.48 0.43 -23.29
CA ASN A 202 12.56 -0.30 -22.63
C ASN A 202 12.05 -1.18 -21.46
N VAL A 203 10.78 -1.03 -21.07
CA VAL A 203 10.15 -1.92 -20.08
C VAL A 203 10.05 -3.34 -20.64
N LYS A 204 10.64 -4.30 -19.92
CA LYS A 204 10.70 -5.71 -20.34
C LYS A 204 9.45 -6.50 -19.94
N GLU A 205 8.90 -6.21 -18.77
CA GLU A 205 7.73 -6.89 -18.23
C GLU A 205 6.78 -5.90 -17.56
N LEU A 206 5.48 -6.16 -17.70
CA LEU A 206 4.42 -5.53 -16.92
C LEU A 206 3.98 -6.52 -15.85
N TYR A 207 3.94 -6.09 -14.60
CA TYR A 207 3.49 -6.94 -13.49
C TYR A 207 2.00 -7.25 -13.56
N CYS A 208 1.20 -6.42 -14.23
CA CYS A 208 -0.21 -6.68 -14.51
C CYS A 208 -0.45 -7.73 -15.62
N ALA A 209 0.58 -8.09 -16.40
CA ALA A 209 0.42 -8.94 -17.59
C ALA A 209 -0.14 -10.34 -17.32
N PRO A 210 0.24 -11.06 -16.24
CA PRO A 210 -0.32 -12.38 -15.95
C PRO A 210 -1.85 -12.35 -15.79
N GLU A 211 -2.36 -11.37 -15.05
CA GLU A 211 -3.80 -11.21 -14.80
C GLU A 211 -4.53 -10.77 -16.07
N TYR A 212 -3.96 -9.82 -16.84
CA TYR A 212 -4.49 -9.40 -18.13
C TYR A 212 -4.58 -10.57 -19.13
N LYS A 213 -3.57 -11.44 -19.17
CA LYS A 213 -3.58 -12.62 -20.05
C LYS A 213 -4.69 -13.60 -19.65
N LYS A 214 -4.96 -13.76 -18.35
CA LYS A 214 -5.98 -14.65 -17.82
C LYS A 214 -7.40 -14.10 -18.05
N TYR A 215 -7.57 -12.79 -17.93
CA TYR A 215 -8.87 -12.11 -18.01
C TYR A 215 -8.86 -10.90 -18.96
N PRO A 216 -8.54 -11.07 -20.26
CA PRO A 216 -8.29 -9.97 -21.19
C PRO A 216 -9.50 -9.06 -21.45
N ASN A 217 -10.70 -9.54 -21.14
CA ASN A 217 -11.95 -8.83 -21.36
C ASN A 217 -12.59 -8.28 -20.08
N ALA A 218 -12.01 -8.55 -18.90
CA ALA A 218 -12.56 -8.09 -17.62
C ALA A 218 -12.70 -6.56 -17.60
N TYR A 219 -13.81 -6.09 -17.04
CA TYR A 219 -14.17 -4.67 -17.03
C TYR A 219 -13.76 -4.01 -15.72
N THR A 220 -12.47 -4.09 -15.41
CA THR A 220 -11.85 -3.44 -14.25
C THR A 220 -10.76 -2.49 -14.71
N TYR A 221 -10.58 -1.38 -13.98
CA TYR A 221 -9.60 -0.36 -14.32
C TYR A 221 -8.19 -0.92 -14.55
N SER A 222 -7.74 -1.86 -13.71
CA SER A 222 -6.41 -2.47 -13.79
C SER A 222 -6.21 -3.25 -15.09
N ILE A 223 -7.20 -4.03 -15.52
CA ILE A 223 -7.15 -4.83 -16.76
C ILE A 223 -7.22 -3.92 -17.99
N ILE A 224 -8.09 -2.91 -17.96
CA ILE A 224 -8.25 -1.94 -19.04
C ILE A 224 -6.93 -1.20 -19.28
N LEU A 225 -6.33 -0.64 -18.22
CA LEU A 225 -5.05 0.07 -18.31
C LEU A 225 -3.90 -0.87 -18.69
N CYS A 226 -3.85 -2.08 -18.14
CA CYS A 226 -2.82 -3.07 -18.50
C CYS A 226 -2.85 -3.42 -19.99
N GLY A 227 -4.05 -3.50 -20.57
CA GLY A 227 -4.23 -3.70 -22.01
C GLY A 227 -3.64 -2.55 -22.85
N LEU A 228 -3.85 -1.30 -22.43
CA LEU A 228 -3.28 -0.13 -23.11
C LEU A 228 -1.75 -0.09 -23.01
N LEU A 229 -1.20 -0.33 -21.81
CA LEU A 229 0.25 -0.40 -21.60
C LEU A 229 0.88 -1.51 -22.44
N SER A 230 0.24 -2.69 -22.48
CA SER A 230 0.67 -3.81 -23.30
C SER A 230 0.69 -3.47 -24.79
N ASP A 231 -0.30 -2.72 -25.28
CA ASP A 231 -0.34 -2.27 -26.66
C ASP A 231 0.81 -1.28 -26.93
N TYR A 232 1.03 -0.28 -26.06
CA TYR A 232 2.12 0.67 -26.22
C TYR A 232 3.50 -0.01 -26.28
N LEU A 233 3.77 -0.97 -25.39
CA LEU A 233 5.06 -1.69 -25.43
C LEU A 233 5.25 -2.49 -26.72
N LYS A 234 4.18 -3.05 -27.28
CA LYS A 234 4.25 -3.84 -28.53
C LYS A 234 4.39 -2.98 -29.78
N GLN A 235 3.58 -1.93 -29.91
CA GLN A 235 3.45 -1.16 -31.17
C GLN A 235 3.85 0.31 -31.06
N GLY A 236 4.13 0.82 -29.85
CA GLY A 236 4.42 2.25 -29.60
C GLY A 236 3.22 3.17 -29.71
N LYS A 237 2.01 2.61 -29.75
CA LYS A 237 0.75 3.34 -29.83
C LYS A 237 -0.35 2.56 -29.13
N PHE A 238 -1.41 3.24 -28.71
CA PHE A 238 -2.59 2.60 -28.14
C PHE A 238 -3.53 2.10 -29.23
N ASP A 239 -4.14 0.93 -29.02
CA ASP A 239 -5.31 0.53 -29.81
C ASP A 239 -6.45 1.53 -29.54
N GLN A 240 -6.94 2.19 -30.59
CA GLN A 240 -7.91 3.28 -30.48
C GLN A 240 -9.26 2.80 -29.93
N LYS A 241 -9.65 1.54 -30.19
CA LYS A 241 -10.90 0.99 -29.65
C LYS A 241 -10.77 0.72 -28.16
N LYS A 242 -9.63 0.18 -27.71
CA LYS A 242 -9.36 0.00 -26.28
C LYS A 242 -9.23 1.34 -25.55
N LEU A 243 -8.63 2.34 -26.19
CA LEU A 243 -8.52 3.69 -25.63
C LEU A 243 -9.90 4.32 -25.45
N ALA A 244 -10.74 4.29 -26.49
CA ALA A 244 -12.12 4.79 -26.39
C ALA A 244 -12.91 4.06 -25.29
N ARG A 245 -12.78 2.72 -25.19
CA ARG A 245 -13.38 1.93 -24.10
C ARG A 245 -12.89 2.39 -22.72
N ALA A 246 -11.59 2.65 -22.58
CA ALA A 246 -11.03 3.14 -21.32
C ALA A 246 -11.57 4.53 -20.96
N GLN A 247 -11.60 5.44 -21.92
CA GLN A 247 -12.16 6.79 -21.73
C GLN A 247 -13.62 6.74 -21.26
N THR A 248 -14.45 5.88 -21.87
CA THR A 248 -15.82 5.64 -21.41
C THR A 248 -15.85 5.09 -19.99
N TYR A 249 -15.07 4.03 -19.70
CA TYR A 249 -15.03 3.42 -18.36
C TYR A 249 -14.65 4.44 -17.27
N PHE A 250 -13.58 5.20 -17.44
CA PHE A 250 -13.13 6.17 -16.43
C PHE A 250 -14.05 7.39 -16.34
N LYS A 251 -14.80 7.72 -17.40
CA LYS A 251 -15.81 8.78 -17.36
C LYS A 251 -17.07 8.34 -16.60
N GLU A 252 -17.52 7.11 -16.78
CA GLU A 252 -18.83 6.64 -16.32
C GLU A 252 -18.75 5.86 -14.99
N GLU A 253 -17.70 5.05 -14.80
CA GLU A 253 -17.65 4.05 -13.73
C GLU A 253 -16.56 4.33 -12.68
N ASN A 254 -15.48 5.01 -13.05
CA ASN A 254 -14.32 5.16 -12.16
C ASN A 254 -13.62 6.52 -12.31
N GLN A 255 -14.36 7.60 -12.09
CA GLN A 255 -13.84 8.98 -12.17
C GLN A 255 -12.67 9.23 -11.22
N GLU A 256 -12.70 8.63 -10.02
CA GLU A 256 -11.66 8.80 -9.00
C GLU A 256 -10.27 8.35 -9.48
N LYS A 257 -10.18 7.29 -10.30
CA LYS A 257 -8.92 6.78 -10.85
C LYS A 257 -8.58 7.31 -12.25
N LYS A 258 -9.32 8.30 -12.76
CA LYS A 258 -9.10 8.88 -14.10
C LYS A 258 -7.68 9.40 -14.31
N TYR A 259 -7.01 9.86 -13.24
CA TYR A 259 -5.61 10.30 -13.29
C TYR A 259 -4.64 9.21 -13.79
N LEU A 260 -4.93 7.92 -13.58
CA LEU A 260 -4.14 6.82 -14.12
C LEU A 260 -4.28 6.73 -15.65
N LEU A 261 -5.50 6.89 -16.16
CA LEU A 261 -5.73 6.93 -17.61
C LEU A 261 -5.02 8.13 -18.24
N GLU A 262 -5.14 9.30 -17.62
CA GLU A 262 -4.47 10.53 -18.10
C GLU A 262 -2.94 10.37 -18.12
N ALA A 263 -2.38 9.68 -17.12
CA ALA A 263 -0.96 9.33 -17.10
C ALA A 263 -0.59 8.39 -18.25
N VAL A 264 -1.39 7.36 -18.52
CA VAL A 264 -1.21 6.44 -19.67
C VAL A 264 -1.32 7.18 -21.00
N GLU A 265 -2.33 8.02 -21.20
CA GLU A 265 -2.50 8.83 -22.42
C GLU A 265 -1.35 9.83 -22.62
N GLY A 266 -0.72 10.28 -21.54
CA GLY A 266 0.46 11.13 -21.56
C GLY A 266 1.74 10.45 -22.05
N ILE A 267 1.75 9.12 -22.19
CA ILE A 267 2.91 8.37 -22.67
C ILE A 267 3.04 8.57 -24.19
N LYS A 268 3.87 9.54 -24.57
CA LYS A 268 4.41 9.71 -25.94
C LYS A 268 5.57 8.76 -26.16
#